data_AF-A0A2G9HG42-F1
#
_entry.id   AF-A0A2G9HG42-F1
#
_cell.length_a   1.000
_cell.length_b   1.000
_cell.length_c   1.000
_cell.angle_alpha   90.00
_cell.angle_beta   90.00
_cell.angle_gamma   90.00
#
_symmetry.space_group_name_H-M   'P 1'
#
loop_
_entity.id
_entity.type
_entity.pdbx_description
1 polymer ?
#
loop_
_entity_poly.entity_id
_entity_poly.type
_entity_poly.pdbx_seq_one_letter_code
_entity_poly.pdbx_strand_id
1 'polypeptide(L)' 'MFECTDVSKVLMELEEARKACRNIFIRIIGFDNVCQVQCISFITYKPPGY' A
#
# COMPACT_ATOMS: atom_id res chain seq x y z
N MET A 1 5.54 5.28 -4.31
CA MET A 1 5.65 6.75 -4.33
C MET A 1 7.11 7.10 -4.12
N PHE A 2 7.82 7.55 -5.16
CA PHE A 2 9.22 7.98 -5.01
C PHE A 2 9.27 9.28 -4.19
N GLU A 3 10.26 9.41 -3.30
CA GLU A 3 10.52 10.61 -2.50
C GLU A 3 9.36 11.08 -1.59
N CYS A 4 8.36 10.23 -1.34
CA CYS A 4 7.26 10.54 -0.43
C CYS A 4 7.70 10.32 1.01
N THR A 5 7.85 11.43 1.76
CA THR A 5 8.24 11.43 3.17
C THR A 5 7.04 11.51 4.13
N ASP A 6 5.85 11.82 3.62
CA ASP A 6 4.63 11.98 4.41
C ASP A 6 3.75 10.72 4.37
N VAL A 7 3.37 10.22 5.53
CA VAL A 7 2.56 9.01 5.68
C VAL A 7 1.09 9.24 5.27
N SER A 8 0.58 10.45 5.45
CA SER A 8 -0.81 10.81 5.14
C SER A 8 -1.11 10.66 3.65
N LYS A 9 -0.13 10.96 2.79
CA LYS A 9 -0.25 10.75 1.34
C LYS A 9 -0.43 9.26 1.00
N VAL A 10 0.31 8.38 1.66
CA VAL A 10 0.20 6.92 1.46
C VAL A 10 -1.18 6.41 1.91
N LEU A 11 -1.70 6.94 3.01
CA LEU A 11 -3.03 6.59 3.52
C LEU A 11 -4.15 7.11 2.60
N MET A 12 -3.97 8.29 2.00
CA MET A 12 -4.94 8.86 1.06
C MET A 12 -5.07 7.99 -0.20
N GLU A 13 -3.96 7.58 -0.80
CA GLU A 13 -3.95 6.65 -1.95
C GLU A 13 -4.58 5.31 -1.61
N LEU A 14 -4.37 4.81 -0.39
CA LEU A 14 -4.98 3.57 0.07
C LEU A 14 -6.51 3.68 0.11
N GLU A 15 -7.03 4.80 0.60
CA GLU A 15 -8.48 5.05 0.61
C GLU A 15 -9.04 5.24 -0.81
N GLU A 16 -8.31 5.86 -1.73
CA GLU A 16 -8.70 5.94 -3.13
C GLU A 16 -8.72 4.56 -3.80
N ALA A 17 -7.69 3.74 -3.58
CA ALA A 17 -7.62 2.36 -4.09
C ALA A 17 -8.77 1.50 -3.53
N ARG A 18 -9.10 1.67 -2.25
CA ARG A 18 -10.24 1.00 -1.60
C ARG A 18 -11.58 1.43 -2.18
N LYS A 19 -11.75 2.71 -2.52
CA LYS A 19 -12.96 3.23 -3.18
C LYS A 19 -13.10 2.70 -4.60
N ALA A 20 -12.00 2.63 -5.35
CA ALA A 20 -11.97 2.13 -6.73
C ALA A 20 -12.29 0.64 -6.82
N CYS A 21 -11.84 -0.17 -5.85
CA CYS A 21 -12.05 -1.62 -5.84
C CYS A 21 -12.43 -2.09 -4.44
N ARG A 22 -13.74 -2.26 -4.19
CA ARG A 22 -14.28 -2.56 -2.86
C ARG A 22 -14.00 -3.97 -2.34
N ASN A 23 -13.71 -4.93 -3.23
CA ASN A 23 -13.62 -6.35 -2.89
C ASN A 23 -12.28 -7.00 -3.25
N ILE A 24 -11.18 -6.30 -2.99
CA ILE A 24 -9.83 -6.82 -3.25
C ILE A 24 -8.97 -6.73 -1.99
N PHE A 25 -7.92 -7.53 -1.93
CA PHE A 25 -6.86 -7.38 -0.94
C PHE A 25 -5.96 -6.22 -1.35
N ILE A 26 -5.66 -5.34 -0.39
CA ILE A 26 -4.72 -4.24 -0.59
C ILE A 26 -3.54 -4.46 0.35
N ARG A 27 -2.34 -4.34 -0.19
CA ARG A 27 -1.09 -4.44 0.56
C ARG A 27 -0.18 -3.26 0.23
N ILE A 28 0.56 -2.82 1.24
CA ILE A 28 1.62 -1.83 1.08
C ILE A 28 2.94 -2.57 0.93
N ILE A 29 3.77 -2.09 0.01
CA ILE A 29 5.11 -2.60 -0.25
C ILE A 29 6.14 -1.48 -0.19
N GLY A 30 7.30 -1.78 0.38
CA GLY A 30 8.44 -0.87 0.44
C GLY A 30 9.64 -1.49 -0.28
N PHE A 31 10.30 -0.70 -1.11
CA PHE A 31 11.49 -1.10 -1.85
C PHE A 31 12.72 -0.34 -1.32
N ASP A 32 13.82 -1.05 -1.20
CA ASP A 32 15.15 -0.47 -1.03
C ASP A 32 15.84 -0.43 -2.39
N ASN A 33 16.19 0.76 -2.84
CA ASN A 33 16.80 1.01 -4.14
C ASN A 33 18.29 0.65 -4.18
N VAL A 34 18.98 0.59 -3.03
CA VAL A 34 20.41 0.24 -2.96
C VAL A 34 20.56 -1.26 -3.17
N CYS A 35 19.77 -2.05 -2.45
CA CYS A 35 19.80 -3.50 -2.52
C CYS A 35 18.90 -4.06 -3.64
N GLN A 36 18.08 -3.23 -4.29
CA GLN A 36 17.09 -3.62 -5.30
C GLN A 36 16.13 -4.74 -4.84
N VAL A 37 15.74 -4.69 -3.56
CA VAL A 37 14.85 -5.69 -2.95
C VAL A 37 13.61 -5.04 -2.36
N GLN A 38 12.57 -5.85 -2.21
CA GLN A 38 11.40 -5.47 -1.43
C GLN A 38 11.67 -5.75 0.05
N CYS A 39 11.80 -4.70 0.87
CA CYS A 39 12.12 -4.84 2.28
C CYS A 39 10.89 -4.99 3.18
N ILE A 40 9.73 -4.52 2.73
CA ILE A 40 8.50 -4.50 3.54
C ILE A 40 7.32 -4.99 2.70
N SER A 41 6.47 -5.83 3.29
CA SER A 41 5.18 -6.22 2.73
C SER A 41 4.18 -6.49 3.85
N PHE A 42 3.09 -5.75 3.90
CA PHE A 42 1.99 -6.05 4.83
C PHE A 42 0.63 -5.74 4.21
N ILE A 43 -0.37 -6.53 4.60
CA ILE A 43 -1.76 -6.37 4.16
C ILE A 43 -2.40 -5.27 4.99
N THR A 44 -3.04 -4.32 4.32
CA THR A 44 -3.71 -3.18 4.96
C THR A 44 -5.22 -3.23 4.85
N TYR A 45 -5.77 -3.92 3.85
CA TYR A 45 -7.20 -4.13 3.70
C TYR A 45 -7.50 -5.56 3.26
N LYS A 46 -8.51 -6.15 3.90
CA LYS A 46 -9.09 -7.44 3.54
C LYS A 46 -10.55 -7.23 3.12
N PRO A 47 -11.01 -7.86 2.03
CA PRO A 47 -12.40 -7.77 1.62
C PRO A 47 -13.33 -8.45 2.62
N PRO A 48 -14.60 -7.98 2.72
CA PRO A 48 -15.58 -8.60 3.61
C PRO A 48 -15.86 -10.04 3.19
N GLY A 49 -15.70 -10.99 4.12
CA GLY A 49 -15.91 -12.43 3.86
C GLY A 49 -14.63 -13.27 3.76
N TYR A 50 -13.46 -12.66 4.03
CA TYR A 50 -12.22 -13.34 4.39
C TYR A 50 -11.81 -13.05 5.83
#